data_AF-A0A969YVD1-F1
#
_entry.id   AF-A0A969YVD1-F1
#
_cell.length_a   1.000
_cell.length_b   1.000
_cell.length_c   1.000
_cell.angle_alpha   90.00
_cell.angle_beta   90.00
_cell.angle_gamma   90.00
#
_symmetry.space_group_name_H-M   'P 1'
#
loop_
_entity.id
_entity.type
_entity.pdbx_description
1 polymer ?
#
loop_
_entity_poly.entity_id
_entity_poly.type
_entity_poly.pdbx_seq_one_letter_code
_entity_poly.pdbx_strand_id
1 'polypeptide(L)'
;MFDLGKILRDLEISQDYMASKLGVSSDYLDDVIKSDNEELQSELYGQFIQIETNEQLLPELIQFYQEFTEDQTELESFLREALFYQATNIPRRMVNIVEWLVTLADDIEQIRKGKDGLKIFFLVVCIETLNVLANPEEGKSKLEMIIDFFKNQIYQEDKVHILGNIKRSLADSRFNVFREEYETQEEHKSRIAEEIDWSFNTEISIETFARMINEVRNIFVHEGNFWEFHFSDGDVPLMNILRLAENFQEFKRKRREERIYDINLTYKEFRRICVRGYINFICKYIASIKKETL
;
A
#
# COMPACT_ATOMS: atom_id res chain seq x y z
N MET A 1 -6.55 -38.41 -17.34
CA MET A 1 -7.97 -38.13 -17.59
C MET A 1 -8.52 -37.51 -16.32
N PHE A 2 -9.02 -36.29 -16.41
CA PHE A 2 -9.69 -35.65 -15.28
C PHE A 2 -11.07 -36.30 -15.10
N ASP A 3 -11.36 -36.82 -13.92
CA ASP A 3 -12.63 -37.47 -13.59
C ASP A 3 -13.18 -36.83 -12.32
N LEU A 4 -14.11 -35.89 -12.50
CA LEU A 4 -14.73 -35.15 -11.41
C LEU A 4 -15.47 -36.08 -10.45
N GLY A 5 -16.18 -37.08 -10.98
CA GLY A 5 -16.93 -38.02 -10.17
C GLY A 5 -16.03 -38.84 -9.24
N LYS A 6 -14.85 -39.24 -9.72
CA LYS A 6 -13.83 -39.89 -8.88
C LYS A 6 -13.27 -38.95 -7.82
N ILE A 7 -12.92 -37.71 -8.19
CA ILE A 7 -12.38 -36.73 -7.25
C ILE A 7 -13.36 -36.44 -6.12
N LEU A 8 -14.65 -36.21 -6.43
CA LEU A 8 -15.68 -35.97 -5.42
C LEU A 8 -15.84 -37.13 -4.45
N ARG A 9 -15.80 -38.38 -4.95
CA ARG A 9 -15.83 -39.57 -4.09
C ARG A 9 -14.59 -39.69 -3.21
N ASP A 10 -13.41 -39.46 -3.76
CA ASP A 10 -12.14 -39.58 -3.04
C ASP A 10 -12.01 -38.48 -1.95
N LEU A 11 -12.62 -37.32 -2.15
CA LEU A 11 -12.66 -36.20 -1.19
C LEU A 11 -13.90 -36.21 -0.28
N GLU A 12 -14.78 -37.20 -0.42
CA GLU A 12 -16.05 -37.30 0.34
C GLU A 12 -16.98 -36.08 0.17
N ILE A 13 -16.94 -35.43 -1.00
CA ILE A 13 -17.76 -34.26 -1.32
C ILE A 13 -19.03 -34.73 -2.05
N SER A 14 -20.21 -34.37 -1.54
CA SER A 14 -21.46 -34.71 -2.22
C SER A 14 -21.70 -33.84 -3.44
N GLN A 15 -22.33 -34.42 -4.47
CA GLN A 15 -22.70 -33.68 -5.69
C GLN A 15 -23.69 -32.55 -5.37
N ASP A 16 -24.66 -32.79 -4.49
CA ASP A 16 -25.62 -31.77 -4.06
C ASP A 16 -24.93 -30.58 -3.37
N TYR A 17 -23.88 -30.84 -2.59
CA TYR A 17 -23.10 -29.78 -1.96
C TYR A 17 -22.39 -28.94 -3.03
N MET A 18 -21.66 -29.57 -3.95
CA MET A 18 -20.97 -28.87 -5.04
C MET A 18 -21.94 -28.08 -5.93
N ALA A 19 -23.08 -28.69 -6.29
CA ALA A 19 -24.12 -28.04 -7.08
C ALA A 19 -24.69 -26.80 -6.38
N SER A 20 -24.96 -26.90 -5.07
CA SER A 20 -25.43 -25.77 -4.27
C SER A 20 -24.41 -24.62 -4.21
N LYS A 21 -23.12 -24.94 -4.14
CA LYS A 21 -22.02 -23.95 -4.11
C LYS A 21 -21.83 -23.24 -5.44
N LEU A 22 -21.93 -23.98 -6.54
CA LEU A 22 -21.83 -23.43 -7.89
C LEU A 22 -23.10 -22.71 -8.35
N GLY A 23 -24.23 -22.86 -7.62
CA GLY A 23 -25.51 -22.30 -8.02
C GLY A 23 -26.10 -22.98 -9.26
N VAL A 24 -25.77 -24.26 -9.50
CA VAL A 24 -26.29 -25.08 -10.60
C VAL A 24 -27.22 -26.17 -10.08
N SER A 25 -28.05 -26.77 -10.94
CA SER A 25 -28.87 -27.91 -10.54
C SER A 25 -28.03 -29.17 -10.37
N SER A 26 -28.41 -30.04 -9.42
CA SER A 26 -27.76 -31.34 -9.26
C SER A 26 -27.81 -32.17 -10.55
N ASP A 27 -28.93 -32.12 -11.29
CA ASP A 27 -29.09 -32.81 -12.58
C ASP A 27 -28.05 -32.34 -13.61
N TYR A 28 -27.79 -31.03 -13.71
CA TYR A 28 -26.78 -30.50 -14.62
C TYR A 28 -25.39 -30.98 -14.25
N LEU A 29 -25.03 -30.95 -12.97
CA LEU A 29 -23.74 -31.43 -12.50
C LEU A 29 -23.58 -32.94 -12.77
N ASP A 30 -24.65 -33.71 -12.61
CA ASP A 30 -24.70 -35.13 -12.90
C ASP A 30 -24.44 -35.43 -14.37
N ASP A 31 -25.05 -34.66 -15.27
CA ASP A 31 -24.84 -34.77 -16.71
C ASP A 31 -23.40 -34.46 -17.09
N VAL A 32 -22.79 -33.43 -16.50
CA VAL A 32 -21.38 -33.07 -16.73
C VAL A 32 -20.43 -34.17 -16.22
N ILE A 33 -20.69 -34.72 -15.04
CA ILE A 33 -19.87 -35.80 -14.46
C ILE A 33 -19.92 -37.08 -15.32
N LYS A 34 -21.08 -37.38 -15.92
CA LYS A 34 -21.26 -38.53 -16.82
C LYS A 34 -20.75 -38.27 -18.23
N SER A 35 -20.50 -37.02 -18.60
CA SER A 35 -19.98 -36.64 -19.92
C SER A 35 -18.47 -36.89 -20.03
N ASP A 36 -17.98 -37.13 -21.25
CA ASP A 36 -16.54 -37.20 -21.54
C ASP A 36 -15.87 -35.81 -21.67
N ASN A 37 -16.56 -34.73 -21.26
CA ASN A 37 -16.03 -33.37 -21.36
C ASN A 37 -15.13 -33.02 -20.18
N GLU A 38 -13.88 -33.48 -20.25
CA GLU A 38 -12.85 -33.25 -19.22
C GLU A 38 -12.60 -31.76 -18.92
N GLU A 39 -12.70 -30.90 -19.94
CA GLU A 39 -12.46 -29.46 -19.80
C GLU A 39 -13.52 -28.82 -18.90
N LEU A 40 -14.79 -29.10 -19.18
CA LEU A 40 -15.91 -28.59 -18.37
C LEU A 40 -15.89 -29.17 -16.94
N GLN A 41 -15.55 -30.45 -16.80
CA GLN A 41 -15.38 -31.07 -15.48
C GLN A 41 -14.28 -30.37 -14.66
N SER A 42 -13.13 -30.11 -15.29
CA SER A 42 -12.01 -29.41 -14.66
C SER A 42 -12.36 -27.97 -14.32
N GLU A 43 -13.12 -27.29 -15.18
CA GLU A 43 -13.57 -25.92 -14.96
C GLU A 43 -14.50 -25.83 -13.74
N LEU A 44 -15.54 -26.66 -13.67
CA LEU A 44 -16.49 -26.67 -12.55
C LEU A 44 -15.79 -27.01 -11.22
N TYR A 45 -14.86 -27.96 -11.24
CA TYR A 45 -14.05 -28.25 -10.05
C TYR A 45 -13.20 -27.06 -9.62
N GLY A 46 -12.55 -26.39 -10.58
CA GLY A 46 -11.76 -25.19 -10.32
C GLY A 46 -12.59 -24.07 -9.68
N GLN A 47 -13.78 -23.81 -10.23
CA GLN A 47 -14.73 -22.84 -9.67
C GLN A 47 -15.18 -23.21 -8.26
N PHE A 48 -15.51 -24.48 -8.03
CA PHE A 48 -15.92 -24.98 -6.72
C PHE A 48 -14.82 -24.79 -5.66
N ILE A 49 -13.58 -25.22 -5.97
CA ILE A 49 -12.44 -25.04 -5.06
C ILE A 49 -12.18 -23.56 -4.80
N GLN A 50 -12.32 -22.71 -5.80
CA GLN A 50 -12.16 -21.26 -5.63
C GLN A 50 -13.20 -20.68 -4.67
N ILE A 51 -14.47 -21.06 -4.80
CA ILE A 51 -15.57 -20.63 -3.92
C ILE A 51 -15.30 -21.09 -2.48
N GLU A 52 -15.02 -22.38 -2.27
CA GLU A 52 -14.74 -22.92 -0.94
C GLU A 52 -13.55 -22.21 -0.28
N THR A 53 -12.47 -22.02 -1.02
CA THR A 53 -11.28 -21.31 -0.49
C THR A 53 -11.60 -19.85 -0.17
N ASN A 54 -12.42 -19.18 -0.98
CA ASN A 54 -12.83 -17.80 -0.74
C ASN A 54 -13.72 -17.66 0.49
N GLU A 55 -14.65 -18.59 0.70
CA GLU A 55 -15.51 -18.58 1.89
C GLU A 55 -14.72 -18.83 3.17
N GLN A 56 -13.67 -19.66 3.12
CA GLN A 56 -12.76 -19.87 4.25
C GLN A 56 -11.89 -18.64 4.53
N LEU A 57 -11.45 -17.94 3.48
CA LEU A 57 -10.58 -16.77 3.59
C LEU A 57 -11.34 -15.49 4.02
N LEU A 58 -12.62 -15.39 3.69
CA LEU A 58 -13.42 -14.18 3.95
C LEU A 58 -13.42 -13.76 5.43
N PRO A 59 -13.65 -14.64 6.43
CA PRO A 59 -13.59 -14.29 7.84
C PRO A 59 -12.22 -13.75 8.28
N GLU A 60 -11.13 -14.32 7.76
CA GLU A 60 -9.76 -13.89 8.09
C GLU A 60 -9.49 -12.47 7.56
N LEU A 61 -9.91 -12.21 6.31
CA LEU A 61 -9.79 -10.88 5.72
C LEU A 61 -10.69 -9.85 6.42
N ILE A 62 -11.92 -10.21 6.82
CA ILE A 62 -12.78 -9.34 7.63
C ILE A 62 -12.06 -8.98 8.93
N GLN A 63 -11.49 -9.98 9.62
CA GLN A 63 -10.79 -9.77 10.88
C GLN A 63 -9.60 -8.81 10.73
N PHE A 64 -8.86 -8.90 9.63
CA PHE A 64 -7.74 -8.01 9.32
C PHE A 64 -8.23 -6.59 8.97
N TYR A 65 -9.20 -6.47 8.07
CA TYR A 65 -9.59 -5.16 7.51
C TYR A 65 -10.52 -4.32 8.40
N GLN A 66 -11.23 -4.94 9.34
CA GLN A 66 -12.24 -4.26 10.19
C GLN A 66 -11.69 -3.08 10.99
N GLU A 67 -10.39 -2.99 11.24
CA GLU A 67 -9.81 -1.86 11.99
C GLU A 67 -9.60 -0.59 11.14
N PHE A 68 -9.69 -0.71 9.81
CA PHE A 68 -9.42 0.38 8.86
C PHE A 68 -10.67 1.01 8.27
N THR A 69 -11.84 0.45 8.57
CA THR A 69 -13.15 0.90 8.10
C THR A 69 -14.15 0.92 9.25
N GLU A 70 -15.05 1.89 9.22
CA GLU A 70 -16.11 2.02 10.24
C GLU A 70 -17.36 1.23 9.84
N ASP A 71 -17.62 1.08 8.53
CA ASP A 71 -18.78 0.38 8.00
C ASP A 71 -18.45 -1.09 7.71
N GLN A 72 -18.93 -1.99 8.57
CA GLN A 72 -18.75 -3.43 8.42
C GLN A 72 -19.51 -4.01 7.22
N THR A 73 -20.64 -3.40 6.86
CA THR A 73 -21.44 -3.83 5.70
C THR A 73 -20.71 -3.47 4.41
N GLU A 74 -20.15 -2.26 4.34
CA GLU A 74 -19.31 -1.84 3.22
C GLU A 74 -18.05 -2.73 3.10
N LEU A 75 -17.43 -3.07 4.24
CA LEU A 75 -16.28 -3.96 4.27
C LEU A 75 -16.59 -5.35 3.70
N GLU A 76 -17.64 -5.99 4.19
CA GLU A 76 -18.03 -7.32 3.73
C GLU A 76 -18.37 -7.29 2.23
N SER A 77 -19.10 -6.25 1.79
CA SER A 77 -19.41 -6.04 0.38
C SER A 77 -18.13 -5.94 -0.47
N PHE A 78 -17.18 -5.10 -0.05
CA PHE A 78 -15.88 -4.93 -0.72
C PHE A 78 -15.10 -6.26 -0.82
N LEU A 79 -14.98 -6.99 0.28
CA LEU A 79 -14.22 -8.25 0.30
C LEU A 79 -14.90 -9.34 -0.53
N ARG A 80 -16.22 -9.44 -0.47
CA ARG A 80 -16.97 -10.37 -1.34
C ARG A 80 -16.78 -10.00 -2.80
N GLU A 81 -16.85 -8.71 -3.13
CA GLU A 81 -16.63 -8.25 -4.48
C GLU A 81 -15.22 -8.59 -4.98
N ALA A 82 -14.19 -8.42 -4.16
CA ALA A 82 -12.81 -8.77 -4.52
C ALA A 82 -12.59 -10.30 -4.64
N LEU A 83 -13.12 -11.10 -3.72
CA LEU A 83 -12.90 -12.54 -3.68
C LEU A 83 -13.67 -13.29 -4.76
N PHE A 84 -14.93 -12.91 -4.99
CA PHE A 84 -15.84 -13.63 -5.88
C PHE A 84 -15.91 -13.04 -7.30
N TYR A 85 -15.03 -12.09 -7.64
CA TYR A 85 -14.91 -11.58 -9.01
C TYR A 85 -14.38 -12.67 -9.96
N GLN A 86 -15.19 -13.08 -10.94
CA GLN A 86 -14.89 -14.24 -11.79
C GLN A 86 -14.01 -13.91 -13.01
N ALA A 87 -14.08 -12.68 -13.54
CA ALA A 87 -13.38 -12.36 -14.79
C ALA A 87 -11.85 -12.30 -14.64
N THR A 88 -11.34 -12.08 -13.43
CA THR A 88 -9.90 -12.16 -13.14
C THR A 88 -9.64 -12.39 -11.65
N ASN A 89 -8.55 -13.08 -11.33
CA ASN A 89 -8.09 -13.29 -9.95
C ASN A 89 -7.31 -12.08 -9.39
N ILE A 90 -7.19 -10.97 -10.14
CA ILE A 90 -6.42 -9.80 -9.71
C ILE A 90 -6.97 -9.17 -8.42
N PRO A 91 -8.28 -8.89 -8.27
CA PRO A 91 -8.80 -8.29 -7.03
C PRO A 91 -8.54 -9.14 -5.78
N ARG A 92 -8.73 -10.45 -5.87
CA ARG A 92 -8.38 -11.41 -4.80
C ARG A 92 -6.89 -11.34 -4.46
N ARG A 93 -6.00 -11.30 -5.47
CA ARG A 93 -4.56 -11.15 -5.24
C ARG A 93 -4.21 -9.83 -4.56
N MET A 94 -4.91 -8.75 -4.89
CA MET A 94 -4.70 -7.44 -4.29
C MET A 94 -5.08 -7.40 -2.81
N VAL A 95 -6.23 -7.96 -2.41
CA VAL A 95 -6.60 -7.99 -0.98
C VAL A 95 -5.64 -8.86 -0.17
N ASN A 96 -5.21 -10.00 -0.73
CA ASN A 96 -4.24 -10.87 -0.08
C ASN A 96 -2.85 -10.22 0.05
N ILE A 97 -2.39 -9.49 -0.98
CA ILE A 97 -1.06 -8.86 -0.90
C ILE A 97 -1.03 -7.73 0.15
N VAL A 98 -2.15 -7.02 0.31
CA VAL A 98 -2.28 -5.97 1.31
C VAL A 98 -2.23 -6.57 2.71
N GLU A 99 -3.07 -7.59 2.98
CA GLU A 99 -3.07 -8.29 4.26
C GLU A 99 -1.66 -8.83 4.59
N TRP A 100 -1.02 -9.50 3.64
CA TRP A 100 0.30 -10.08 3.85
C TRP A 100 1.39 -9.03 4.11
N LEU A 101 1.50 -8.00 3.26
CA LEU A 101 2.59 -7.01 3.38
C LEU A 101 2.41 -6.08 4.58
N VAL A 102 1.16 -5.76 4.95
CA VAL A 102 0.90 -4.96 6.15
C VAL A 102 1.19 -5.78 7.40
N THR A 103 0.78 -7.05 7.45
CA THR A 103 1.13 -7.96 8.57
C THR A 103 2.64 -8.09 8.70
N LEU A 104 3.37 -8.26 7.60
CA LEU A 104 4.84 -8.25 7.63
C LEU A 104 5.42 -6.93 8.15
N ALA A 105 4.83 -5.79 7.80
CA ALA A 105 5.25 -4.49 8.32
C ALA A 105 5.03 -4.40 9.84
N ASP A 106 3.93 -4.96 10.36
CA ASP A 106 3.62 -4.96 11.79
C ASP A 106 4.52 -5.93 12.57
N ASP A 107 4.84 -7.09 12.00
CA ASP A 107 5.76 -8.07 12.58
C ASP A 107 7.17 -7.51 12.79
N ILE A 108 7.58 -6.51 12.01
CA ILE A 108 8.87 -5.81 12.23
C ILE A 108 8.92 -5.19 13.62
N GLU A 109 7.82 -4.74 14.21
CA GLU A 109 7.85 -4.22 15.57
C GLU A 109 8.22 -5.30 16.60
N GLN A 110 7.87 -6.55 16.34
CA GLN A 110 8.23 -7.70 17.17
C GLN A 110 9.66 -8.19 16.91
N ILE A 111 10.10 -8.17 15.64
CA ILE A 111 11.41 -8.71 15.23
C ILE A 111 12.53 -7.69 15.46
N ARG A 112 12.29 -6.42 15.14
CA ARG A 112 13.23 -5.29 15.24
C ARG A 112 12.48 -4.01 15.59
N LYS A 113 12.18 -3.85 16.88
CA LYS A 113 11.48 -2.69 17.45
C LYS A 113 12.05 -1.35 16.96
N GLY A 114 11.15 -0.43 16.56
CA GLY A 114 11.50 0.93 16.16
C GLY A 114 12.21 1.04 14.80
N LYS A 115 12.15 0.00 13.96
CA LYS A 115 12.74 0.03 12.59
C LYS A 115 11.73 0.43 11.55
N ASP A 116 11.31 1.69 11.62
CA ASP A 116 10.23 2.20 10.78
C ASP A 116 10.59 2.24 9.29
N GLY A 117 11.87 2.40 8.93
CA GLY A 117 12.32 2.25 7.54
C GLY A 117 11.97 0.89 6.93
N LEU A 118 12.05 -0.20 7.72
CA LEU A 118 11.64 -1.54 7.27
C LEU A 118 10.13 -1.67 7.12
N LYS A 119 9.36 -1.07 8.04
CA LYS A 119 7.89 -1.07 7.95
C LYS A 119 7.41 -0.31 6.72
N ILE A 120 7.99 0.88 6.48
CA ILE A 120 7.75 1.71 5.29
C ILE A 120 8.06 0.92 4.03
N PHE A 121 9.16 0.15 4.00
CA PHE A 121 9.51 -0.66 2.85
C PHE A 121 8.38 -1.60 2.42
N PHE A 122 7.78 -2.37 3.34
CA PHE A 122 6.68 -3.27 3.00
C PHE A 122 5.42 -2.53 2.52
N LEU A 123 5.09 -1.40 3.16
CA LEU A 123 3.96 -0.56 2.73
C LEU A 123 4.20 0.04 1.32
N VAL A 124 5.42 0.47 1.01
CA VAL A 124 5.76 0.96 -0.34
C VAL A 124 5.76 -0.16 -1.38
N VAL A 125 6.27 -1.35 -1.04
CA VAL A 125 6.19 -2.53 -1.91
C VAL A 125 4.74 -2.92 -2.18
N CYS A 126 3.83 -2.71 -1.23
CA CYS A 126 2.40 -2.90 -1.45
C CYS A 126 1.87 -1.95 -2.54
N ILE A 127 2.21 -0.66 -2.48
CA ILE A 127 1.86 0.33 -3.53
C ILE A 127 2.37 -0.14 -4.91
N GLU A 128 3.64 -0.54 -4.98
CA GLU A 128 4.27 -1.01 -6.23
C GLU A 128 3.53 -2.25 -6.76
N THR A 129 3.24 -3.22 -5.89
CA THR A 129 2.61 -4.49 -6.29
C THR A 129 1.17 -4.28 -6.77
N LEU A 130 0.40 -3.42 -6.10
CA LEU A 130 -0.96 -3.08 -6.54
C LEU A 130 -0.96 -2.40 -7.92
N ASN A 131 -0.02 -1.49 -8.18
CA ASN A 131 0.11 -0.85 -9.49
C ASN A 131 0.47 -1.87 -10.59
N VAL A 132 1.44 -2.75 -10.33
CA VAL A 132 1.85 -3.80 -11.29
C VAL A 132 0.72 -4.80 -11.54
N LEU A 133 -0.06 -5.15 -10.52
CA LEU A 133 -1.24 -6.01 -10.67
C LEU A 133 -2.33 -5.36 -11.50
N ALA A 134 -2.58 -4.06 -11.29
CA ALA A 134 -3.62 -3.33 -12.01
C ALA A 134 -3.24 -3.10 -13.48
N ASN A 135 -1.97 -2.75 -13.75
CA ASN A 135 -1.50 -2.34 -15.07
C ASN A 135 -0.09 -2.89 -15.35
N PRO A 136 0.06 -4.19 -15.65
CA PRO A 136 1.38 -4.84 -15.79
C PRO A 136 2.22 -4.27 -16.93
N GLU A 137 1.58 -3.73 -17.98
CA GLU A 137 2.23 -3.15 -19.16
C GLU A 137 2.55 -1.65 -19.00
N GLU A 138 2.06 -1.01 -17.92
CA GLU A 138 2.26 0.42 -17.71
C GLU A 138 3.65 0.65 -17.11
N GLY A 139 4.58 1.11 -17.94
CA GLY A 139 5.99 1.36 -17.57
C GLY A 139 6.23 2.54 -16.61
N LYS A 140 5.32 2.78 -15.66
CA LYS A 140 5.49 3.79 -14.60
C LYS A 140 6.72 3.47 -13.77
N SER A 141 7.51 4.49 -13.46
CA SER A 141 8.58 4.36 -12.48
C SER A 141 8.00 4.19 -11.07
N LYS A 142 8.78 3.57 -10.17
CA LYS A 142 8.39 3.39 -8.76
C LYS A 142 8.00 4.71 -8.08
N LEU A 143 8.77 5.76 -8.35
CA LEU A 143 8.49 7.09 -7.80
C LEU A 143 7.16 7.64 -8.31
N GLU A 144 6.83 7.44 -9.60
CA GLU A 144 5.54 7.87 -10.15
C GLU A 144 4.38 7.09 -9.52
N MET A 145 4.52 5.78 -9.30
CA MET A 145 3.51 4.96 -8.61
C MET A 145 3.25 5.47 -7.19
N ILE A 146 4.32 5.79 -6.44
CA ILE A 146 4.20 6.30 -5.06
C ILE A 146 3.58 7.70 -5.04
N ILE A 147 4.01 8.60 -5.94
CA ILE A 147 3.42 9.93 -6.05
C ILE A 147 1.94 9.84 -6.43
N ASP A 148 1.58 9.00 -7.41
CA ASP A 148 0.19 8.79 -7.82
C ASP A 148 -0.65 8.27 -6.64
N PHE A 149 -0.14 7.29 -5.90
CA PHE A 149 -0.82 6.74 -4.74
C PHE A 149 -1.19 7.81 -3.72
N PHE A 150 -0.19 8.59 -3.26
CA PHE A 150 -0.42 9.64 -2.27
C PHE A 150 -1.28 10.79 -2.79
N LYS A 151 -1.23 11.10 -4.10
CA LYS A 151 -2.05 12.15 -4.70
C LYS A 151 -3.50 11.73 -4.93
N ASN A 152 -3.72 10.50 -5.41
CA ASN A 152 -4.98 10.10 -6.02
C ASN A 152 -5.73 9.04 -5.22
N GLN A 153 -5.06 8.28 -4.35
CA GLN A 153 -5.65 7.12 -3.66
C GLN A 153 -5.87 7.38 -2.16
N ILE A 154 -5.05 8.23 -1.54
CA ILE A 154 -5.29 8.67 -0.16
C ILE A 154 -6.51 9.60 -0.10
N TYR A 155 -7.33 9.43 0.95
CA TYR A 155 -8.48 10.30 1.22
C TYR A 155 -8.05 11.72 1.56
N GLN A 156 -8.94 12.69 1.35
CA GLN A 156 -8.56 14.10 1.55
C GLN A 156 -8.27 14.41 3.03
N GLU A 157 -9.05 13.86 3.96
CA GLU A 157 -8.79 14.01 5.39
C GLU A 157 -7.45 13.43 5.81
N ASP A 158 -7.05 12.29 5.23
CA ASP A 158 -5.77 11.63 5.53
C ASP A 158 -4.59 12.44 4.99
N LYS A 159 -4.73 13.07 3.81
CA LYS A 159 -3.71 14.02 3.29
C LYS A 159 -3.56 15.20 4.22
N VAL A 160 -4.67 15.79 4.67
CA VAL A 160 -4.64 16.91 5.63
C VAL A 160 -3.94 16.47 6.92
N HIS A 161 -4.23 15.25 7.40
CA HIS A 161 -3.57 14.69 8.59
C HIS A 161 -2.06 14.53 8.42
N ILE A 162 -1.60 13.97 7.29
CA ILE A 162 -0.17 13.86 6.96
C ILE A 162 0.49 15.24 6.98
N LEU A 163 -0.09 16.21 6.25
CA LEU A 163 0.50 17.55 6.09
C LEU A 163 0.47 18.37 7.39
N GLY A 164 -0.49 18.09 8.28
CA GLY A 164 -0.53 18.68 9.62
C GLY A 164 0.57 18.16 10.56
N ASN A 165 1.03 16.93 10.34
CA ASN A 165 1.95 16.22 11.23
C ASN A 165 3.38 16.09 10.70
N ILE A 166 3.70 16.67 9.54
CA ILE A 166 5.05 16.66 8.97
C ILE A 166 5.39 18.05 8.47
N LYS A 167 6.50 18.61 8.96
CA LYS A 167 6.94 19.97 8.61
C LYS A 167 8.44 20.00 8.38
N ARG A 168 8.92 20.93 7.57
CA ARG A 168 10.34 21.26 7.53
C ARG A 168 10.74 21.88 8.86
N SER A 169 11.86 21.44 9.41
CA SER A 169 12.40 21.95 10.66
C SER A 169 13.09 23.28 10.45
N LEU A 170 13.00 24.17 11.45
CA LEU A 170 13.76 25.42 11.49
C LEU A 170 15.27 25.20 11.70
N ALA A 171 15.66 23.98 12.10
CA ALA A 171 17.06 23.59 12.26
C ALA A 171 17.77 23.33 10.91
N ASP A 172 17.04 23.25 9.80
CA ASP A 172 17.62 23.03 8.47
C ASP A 172 18.51 24.22 8.06
N SER A 173 19.71 23.92 7.58
CA SER A 173 20.74 24.92 7.29
C SER A 173 20.31 25.96 6.26
N ARG A 174 19.36 25.63 5.38
CA ARG A 174 18.78 26.58 4.41
C ARG A 174 18.01 27.73 5.05
N PHE A 175 17.55 27.52 6.28
CA PHE A 175 16.68 28.45 7.01
C PHE A 175 17.30 28.87 8.34
N ASN A 176 18.49 28.36 8.67
CA ASN A 176 19.22 28.72 9.86
C ASN A 176 19.75 30.16 9.76
N VAL A 177 18.93 31.12 10.20
CA VAL A 177 19.28 32.54 10.28
C VAL A 177 20.16 32.87 11.49
N PHE A 178 20.32 31.93 12.41
CA PHE A 178 21.11 32.15 13.61
C PHE A 178 22.60 32.17 13.26
N ARG A 179 23.32 33.06 13.91
CA ARG A 179 24.78 33.16 13.78
C ARG A 179 25.42 32.01 14.54
N GLU A 180 26.37 31.33 13.91
CA GLU A 180 27.10 30.23 14.55
C GLU A 180 28.15 30.77 15.51
N GLU A 181 28.51 30.01 16.56
CA GLU A 181 29.43 30.49 17.61
C GLU A 181 30.81 30.88 17.06
N TYR A 182 31.26 30.22 16.00
CA TYR A 182 32.54 30.47 15.33
C TYR A 182 32.46 31.48 14.18
N GLU A 183 31.25 31.97 13.84
CA GLU A 183 31.04 32.83 12.69
C GLU A 183 31.24 34.31 13.06
N THR A 184 32.04 35.02 12.27
CA THR A 184 32.16 36.48 12.38
C THR A 184 30.89 37.16 11.86
N GLN A 185 30.70 38.44 12.20
CA GLN A 185 29.52 39.18 11.76
C GLN A 185 29.46 39.40 10.24
N GLU A 186 30.61 39.41 9.56
CA GLU A 186 30.69 39.55 8.10
C GLU A 186 30.38 38.22 7.40
N GLU A 187 30.94 37.11 7.89
CA GLU A 187 30.61 35.76 7.40
C GLU A 187 29.12 35.44 7.54
N HIS A 188 28.52 35.79 8.69
CA HIS A 188 27.08 35.65 8.92
C HIS A 188 26.27 36.40 7.88
N LYS A 189 26.61 37.67 7.64
CA LYS A 189 25.91 38.51 6.66
C LYS A 189 26.05 37.98 5.23
N SER A 190 27.21 37.45 4.86
CA SER A 190 27.44 36.84 3.55
C SER A 190 26.63 35.54 3.40
N ARG A 191 26.66 34.65 4.40
CA ARG A 191 25.89 33.40 4.38
C ARG A 191 24.39 33.64 4.28
N ILE A 192 23.84 34.54 5.10
CA ILE A 192 22.40 34.84 5.05
C ILE A 192 21.96 35.54 3.76
N ALA A 193 22.88 36.20 3.06
CA ALA A 193 22.59 36.86 1.80
C ALA A 193 22.62 35.90 0.60
N GLU A 194 23.45 34.87 0.64
CA GLU A 194 23.67 33.94 -0.48
C GLU A 194 22.95 32.58 -0.32
N GLU A 195 22.85 32.07 0.91
CA GLU A 195 22.43 30.68 1.16
C GLU A 195 21.03 30.55 1.78
N ILE A 196 20.47 31.62 2.33
CA ILE A 196 19.12 31.58 2.92
C ILE A 196 18.05 31.71 1.84
N ASP A 197 17.18 30.72 1.81
CA ASP A 197 15.96 30.75 1.02
C ASP A 197 14.86 31.49 1.80
N TRP A 198 14.68 32.77 1.49
CA TRP A 198 13.66 33.64 2.08
C TRP A 198 12.23 33.30 1.65
N SER A 199 12.04 32.39 0.68
CA SER A 199 10.71 31.87 0.30
C SER A 199 10.25 30.73 1.21
N PHE A 200 10.95 30.53 2.33
CA PHE A 200 10.76 29.41 3.23
C PHE A 200 9.31 29.23 3.68
N ASN A 201 8.83 28.02 3.45
CA ASN A 201 7.60 27.51 4.00
C ASN A 201 7.90 26.19 4.73
N THR A 202 7.51 26.12 6.01
CA THR A 202 7.58 24.89 6.81
C THR A 202 6.64 23.81 6.29
N GLU A 203 5.57 24.22 5.58
CA GLU A 203 4.59 23.31 5.01
C GLU A 203 5.18 22.56 3.81
N ILE A 204 4.95 21.25 3.80
CA ILE A 204 5.33 20.40 2.68
C ILE A 204 4.11 20.13 1.79
N SER A 205 4.36 19.71 0.55
CA SER A 205 3.29 19.19 -0.31
C SER A 205 3.15 17.68 -0.13
N ILE A 206 2.01 17.11 -0.54
CA ILE A 206 1.83 15.66 -0.55
C ILE A 206 2.83 14.96 -1.49
N GLU A 207 3.29 15.64 -2.54
CA GLU A 207 4.34 15.13 -3.41
C GLU A 207 5.69 15.07 -2.70
N THR A 208 6.01 16.09 -1.91
CA THR A 208 7.22 16.12 -1.09
C THR A 208 7.20 14.96 -0.09
N PHE A 209 6.05 14.71 0.55
CA PHE A 209 5.88 13.55 1.41
C PHE A 209 6.07 12.23 0.66
N ALA A 210 5.45 12.06 -0.51
CA ALA A 210 5.63 10.86 -1.33
C ALA A 210 7.10 10.62 -1.71
N ARG A 211 7.84 11.69 -2.03
CA ARG A 211 9.28 11.64 -2.32
C ARG A 211 10.09 11.24 -1.08
N MET A 212 9.73 11.75 0.09
CA MET A 212 10.34 11.38 1.37
C MET A 212 10.20 9.87 1.63
N ILE A 213 8.98 9.35 1.54
CA ILE A 213 8.69 7.91 1.72
C ILE A 213 9.45 7.05 0.71
N ASN A 214 9.50 7.46 -0.56
CA ASN A 214 10.29 6.78 -1.59
C ASN A 214 11.80 6.79 -1.27
N GLU A 215 12.32 7.88 -0.71
CA GLU A 215 13.74 7.96 -0.35
C GLU A 215 14.07 7.05 0.84
N VAL A 216 13.23 7.00 1.88
CA VAL A 216 13.39 6.04 2.99
C VAL A 216 13.45 4.60 2.47
N ARG A 217 12.56 4.26 1.53
CA ARG A 217 12.58 2.95 0.86
C ARG A 217 13.85 2.72 0.04
N ASN A 218 14.38 3.74 -0.62
CA ASN A 218 15.61 3.62 -1.42
C ASN A 218 16.86 3.44 -0.54
N ILE A 219 16.97 4.20 0.54
CA ILE A 219 18.06 4.11 1.51
C ILE A 219 18.10 2.68 2.07
N PHE A 220 16.95 2.11 2.43
CA PHE A 220 16.89 0.72 2.86
C PHE A 220 17.35 -0.26 1.79
N VAL A 221 16.82 -0.17 0.56
CA VAL A 221 17.10 -1.17 -0.48
C VAL A 221 18.52 -1.09 -1.02
N HIS A 222 19.10 0.10 -1.15
CA HIS A 222 20.42 0.28 -1.75
C HIS A 222 21.54 0.29 -0.72
N GLU A 223 21.29 0.76 0.49
CA GLU A 223 22.32 0.96 1.51
C GLU A 223 22.14 0.02 2.71
N GLY A 224 21.02 -0.71 2.79
CA GLY A 224 20.68 -1.55 3.94
C GLY A 224 20.41 -0.73 5.20
N ASN A 225 20.19 0.59 5.07
CA ASN A 225 20.03 1.50 6.17
C ASN A 225 18.54 1.70 6.49
N PHE A 226 18.17 1.33 7.71
CA PHE A 226 16.79 1.39 8.23
C PHE A 226 16.73 2.14 9.58
N TRP A 227 17.75 2.96 9.86
CA TRP A 227 17.93 3.68 11.14
C TRP A 227 17.73 5.19 11.01
N GLU A 228 17.69 5.74 9.80
CA GLU A 228 17.65 7.19 9.57
C GLU A 228 16.25 7.80 9.64
N PHE A 229 15.22 6.97 9.61
CA PHE A 229 13.83 7.42 9.67
C PHE A 229 13.07 6.78 10.82
N HIS A 230 12.35 7.61 11.58
CA HIS A 230 11.47 7.19 12.67
C HIS A 230 10.17 7.99 12.68
N PHE A 231 9.07 7.30 12.95
CA PHE A 231 7.78 7.92 13.27
C PHE A 231 7.73 8.34 14.73
N SER A 232 6.88 9.32 15.03
CA SER A 232 6.62 9.74 16.41
C SER A 232 5.95 8.64 17.21
N ASP A 233 6.28 8.55 18.50
CA ASP A 233 5.54 7.74 19.47
C ASP A 233 4.30 8.47 20.03
N GLY A 234 4.04 9.71 19.60
CA GLY A 234 2.85 10.51 19.92
C GLY A 234 3.06 11.60 20.98
N ASP A 235 4.17 11.55 21.73
CA ASP A 235 4.43 12.49 22.83
C ASP A 235 5.22 13.73 22.38
N VAL A 236 6.18 13.56 21.46
CA VAL A 236 7.11 14.61 21.02
C VAL A 236 7.39 14.45 19.53
N PRO A 237 7.40 15.54 18.74
CA PRO A 237 7.85 15.48 17.35
C PRO A 237 9.28 14.95 17.25
N LEU A 238 9.51 14.01 16.34
CA LEU A 238 10.84 13.49 16.04
C LEU A 238 11.46 14.23 14.87
N MET A 239 12.70 14.64 15.05
CA MET A 239 13.50 15.25 14.00
C MET A 239 14.16 14.16 13.15
N ASN A 240 13.87 14.16 11.86
CA ASN A 240 14.42 13.24 10.88
C ASN A 240 15.28 14.01 9.88
N ILE A 241 16.46 13.49 9.58
CA ILE A 241 17.41 14.07 8.62
C ILE A 241 17.45 13.17 7.40
N LEU A 242 17.11 13.71 6.23
CA LEU A 242 17.01 12.95 4.99
C LEU A 242 17.70 13.68 3.85
N ARG A 243 18.40 12.92 2.99
CA ARG A 243 18.99 13.48 1.78
C ARG A 243 18.03 13.37 0.59
N LEU A 244 17.20 14.40 0.40
CA LEU A 244 16.07 14.38 -0.53
C LEU A 244 16.21 15.38 -1.68
N ALA A 245 15.60 15.04 -2.83
CA ALA A 245 15.24 16.00 -3.87
C ALA A 245 13.74 16.29 -3.75
N GLU A 246 13.37 17.44 -3.19
CA GLU A 246 11.98 17.75 -2.80
C GLU A 246 11.06 18.07 -3.99
N ASN A 247 11.64 18.51 -5.10
CA ASN A 247 10.92 18.92 -6.29
C ASN A 247 11.49 18.30 -7.57
N PHE A 248 10.73 18.41 -8.65
CA PHE A 248 11.09 17.83 -9.95
C PHE A 248 12.41 18.38 -10.51
N GLN A 249 12.72 19.66 -10.28
CA GLN A 249 13.96 20.27 -10.79
C GLN A 249 15.19 19.73 -10.06
N GLU A 250 15.14 19.63 -8.73
CA GLU A 250 16.18 19.00 -7.90
C GLU A 250 16.40 17.55 -8.34
N PHE A 251 15.31 16.80 -8.54
CA PHE A 251 15.36 15.40 -8.98
C PHE A 251 16.02 15.26 -10.36
N LYS A 252 15.62 16.06 -11.35
CA LYS A 252 16.18 16.03 -12.70
C LYS A 252 17.67 16.40 -12.72
N ARG A 253 18.09 17.31 -11.85
CA ARG A 253 19.50 17.72 -11.70
C ARG A 253 20.32 16.74 -10.86
N LYS A 254 19.72 15.66 -10.35
CA LYS A 254 20.33 14.73 -9.38
C LYS A 254 20.90 15.45 -8.16
N ARG A 255 20.30 16.59 -7.80
CA ARG A 255 20.70 17.41 -6.67
C ARG A 255 19.87 16.97 -5.47
N ARG A 256 20.48 16.11 -4.65
CA ARG A 256 19.92 15.71 -3.35
C ARG A 256 20.68 16.41 -2.26
N GLU A 257 19.94 17.04 -1.37
CA GLU A 257 20.52 17.77 -0.27
C GLU A 257 19.91 17.28 1.04
N GLU A 258 20.64 17.50 2.11
CA GLU A 258 20.17 17.22 3.45
C GLU A 258 18.98 18.11 3.80
N ARG A 259 17.96 17.51 4.39
CA ARG A 259 16.73 18.15 4.83
C ARG A 259 16.38 17.68 6.21
N ILE A 260 15.91 18.61 7.02
CA ILE A 260 15.46 18.29 8.37
C ILE A 260 13.94 18.43 8.44
N TYR A 261 13.26 17.37 8.90
CA TYR A 261 11.82 17.33 9.07
C TYR A 261 11.44 17.03 10.51
N ASP A 262 10.45 17.77 11.02
CA ASP A 262 9.79 17.46 12.27
C ASP A 262 8.57 16.59 11.96
N ILE A 263 8.57 15.37 12.49
CA ILE A 263 7.52 14.36 12.27
C ILE A 263 6.81 14.09 13.58
N ASN A 264 5.52 14.42 13.61
CA ASN A 264 4.59 14.05 14.68
C ASN A 264 3.66 12.90 14.27
N LEU A 265 3.72 12.46 13.01
CA LEU A 265 2.93 11.34 12.51
C LEU A 265 3.42 10.03 13.14
N THR A 266 2.50 9.25 13.70
CA THR A 266 2.81 7.94 14.26
C THR A 266 2.77 6.85 13.18
N TYR A 267 3.49 5.74 13.42
CA TYR A 267 3.42 4.59 12.51
C TYR A 267 1.99 4.05 12.38
N LYS A 268 1.23 4.00 13.48
CA LYS A 268 -0.15 3.52 13.49
C LYS A 268 -1.05 4.35 12.57
N GLU A 269 -0.90 5.67 12.60
CA GLU A 269 -1.64 6.57 11.72
C GLU A 269 -1.21 6.38 10.26
N PHE A 270 0.10 6.35 10.00
CA PHE A 270 0.62 6.15 8.65
C PHE A 270 0.14 4.83 8.04
N ARG A 271 0.22 3.73 8.81
CA ARG A 271 -0.31 2.41 8.45
C ARG A 271 -1.80 2.48 8.11
N ARG A 272 -2.63 3.05 8.99
CA ARG A 272 -4.08 3.20 8.75
C ARG A 272 -4.36 3.96 7.45
N ILE A 273 -3.65 5.05 7.21
CA ILE A 273 -3.78 5.87 6.00
C ILE A 273 -3.41 5.05 4.75
N CYS A 274 -2.30 4.31 4.80
CA CYS A 274 -1.88 3.45 3.69
C CYS A 274 -2.94 2.37 3.40
N VAL A 275 -3.46 1.66 4.41
CA VAL A 275 -4.45 0.61 4.19
C VAL A 275 -5.76 1.16 3.63
N ARG A 276 -6.26 2.28 4.15
CA ARG A 276 -7.42 2.99 3.56
C ARG A 276 -7.16 3.36 2.10
N GLY A 277 -5.95 3.83 1.78
CA GLY A 277 -5.53 4.09 0.41
C GLY A 277 -5.50 2.85 -0.48
N TYR A 278 -5.05 1.70 0.02
CA TYR A 278 -5.08 0.43 -0.72
C TYR A 278 -6.50 -0.02 -1.01
N ILE A 279 -7.40 0.06 -0.02
CA ILE A 279 -8.83 -0.26 -0.21
C ILE A 279 -9.40 0.63 -1.33
N ASN A 280 -9.18 1.95 -1.26
CA ASN A 280 -9.65 2.87 -2.29
C ASN A 280 -9.08 2.55 -3.69
N PHE A 281 -7.79 2.20 -3.77
CA PHE A 281 -7.17 1.76 -5.02
C PHE A 281 -7.88 0.53 -5.60
N ILE A 282 -8.09 -0.49 -4.78
CA ILE A 282 -8.71 -1.76 -5.19
C ILE A 282 -10.17 -1.52 -5.61
N CYS A 283 -10.94 -0.75 -4.85
CA CYS A 283 -12.32 -0.39 -5.21
C CYS A 283 -12.39 0.31 -6.59
N LYS A 284 -11.48 1.25 -6.87
CA LYS A 284 -11.41 1.91 -8.19
C LYS A 284 -11.02 0.95 -9.30
N TYR A 285 -10.08 0.05 -9.05
CA TYR A 285 -9.68 -0.98 -10.01
C TYR A 285 -10.85 -1.92 -10.34
N ILE A 286 -11.57 -2.42 -9.34
CA ILE A 286 -12.74 -3.27 -9.56
C ILE A 286 -13.82 -2.50 -10.34
N ALA A 287 -14.04 -1.22 -10.01
CA ALA A 287 -14.98 -0.37 -10.73
C ALA A 287 -14.56 -0.11 -12.19
N SER A 288 -13.25 -0.05 -12.51
CA SER A 288 -12.79 0.15 -13.89
C SER A 288 -12.98 -1.10 -14.74
N ILE A 289 -12.60 -2.27 -14.24
CA ILE A 289 -12.76 -3.54 -14.98
C ILE A 289 -14.23 -3.92 -15.18
N LYS A 290 -15.12 -3.56 -14.24
CA LYS A 290 -16.57 -3.71 -14.42
C LYS A 290 -17.12 -2.88 -15.58
N LYS A 291 -16.60 -1.67 -15.81
CA LYS A 291 -17.02 -0.82 -16.94
C LYS A 291 -16.55 -1.35 -18.29
N GLU A 292 -15.41 -2.05 -18.32
CA GLU A 292 -14.87 -2.65 -19.56
C GLU A 292 -15.59 -3.94 -19.98
N THR A 293 -16.31 -4.57 -19.03
CA THR A 293 -17.04 -5.83 -19.26
C THR A 293 -18.52 -5.62 -19.65
N LEU A 294 -19.02 -4.38 -19.56
CA LEU A 294 -20.40 -3.97 -19.92
C LEU A 294 -20.44 -3.36 -21.32
#